data_AF-A0A7S8FFP5-F1
#
_entry.id   AF-A0A7S8FFP5-F1
#
_cell.length_a   1.000
_cell.length_b   1.000
_cell.length_c   1.000
_cell.angle_alpha   90.00
_cell.angle_beta   90.00
_cell.angle_gamma   90.00
#
_symmetry.space_group_name_H-M   'P 1'
#
loop_
_entity.id
_entity.type
_entity.pdbx_description
1 polymer ?
#
loop_
_entity_poly.entity_id
_entity_poly.type
_entity_poly.pdbx_seq_one_letter_code
_entity_poly.pdbx_strand_id
1 'polypeptide(L)'
;MSLVTERSALVLALFLLLIVPDPAVAQARQVDVLVTVVKDNVVALPGGGSPVEEALGVNETILAAEAKGPTGFAQTSRRLLGFSSGLHRWTEVQLGSEEHVDRHQLLPRLIIVQTNRRVHGFQESRGHWFSEALGPNETVKELHGDGHILIAITTERALAISAFTGGFFTVRWSANEHLESIDHTRDAVLIRTSARHLSLRSQIGGWTEMR
;
A
#
# COMPACT_ATOMS: atom_id res chain seq x y z
N MET A 1 -54.23 -51.87 13.21
CA MET A 1 -52.86 -51.91 13.79
C MET A 1 -51.90 -51.94 12.61
N SER A 2 -51.60 -50.78 12.02
CA SER A 2 -50.63 -49.75 12.43
C SER A 2 -49.19 -50.14 12.07
N LEU A 3 -48.45 -49.18 11.49
CA LEU A 3 -47.01 -49.14 11.25
C LEU A 3 -46.48 -49.63 9.90
N VAL A 4 -46.94 -49.09 8.75
CA VAL A 4 -46.04 -48.94 7.58
C VAL A 4 -46.40 -47.69 6.76
N THR A 5 -46.47 -46.53 7.41
CA THR A 5 -46.71 -45.26 6.69
C THR A 5 -45.90 -44.10 7.26
N GLU A 6 -44.64 -44.33 7.66
CA GLU A 6 -43.78 -43.25 8.20
C GLU A 6 -42.34 -43.25 7.68
N ARG A 7 -41.97 -44.12 6.72
CA ARG A 7 -40.59 -44.15 6.20
C ARG A 7 -40.38 -43.33 4.92
N SER A 8 -41.44 -42.94 4.22
CA SER A 8 -41.32 -42.25 2.92
C SER A 8 -41.31 -40.72 3.00
N ALA A 9 -41.73 -40.14 4.13
CA ALA A 9 -41.70 -38.68 4.32
C ALA A 9 -40.32 -38.18 4.81
N LEU A 10 -39.54 -39.03 5.48
CA LEU A 10 -38.27 -38.63 6.08
C LEU A 10 -37.11 -38.58 5.07
N VAL A 11 -37.19 -39.33 3.97
CA VAL A 11 -36.15 -39.35 2.92
C VAL A 11 -36.28 -38.12 2.01
N LEU A 12 -37.49 -37.57 1.84
CA LEU A 12 -37.72 -36.38 1.01
C LEU A 12 -37.32 -35.08 1.72
N ALA A 13 -37.40 -35.03 3.06
CA ALA A 13 -36.97 -33.88 3.85
C ALA A 13 -35.43 -33.74 3.94
N LEU A 14 -34.68 -34.81 3.73
CA LEU A 14 -33.22 -34.80 3.83
C LEU A 14 -32.52 -34.35 2.53
N PHE A 15 -33.21 -34.38 1.39
CA PHE A 15 -32.64 -33.97 0.10
C PHE A 15 -32.86 -32.49 -0.24
N LEU A 16 -33.74 -31.78 0.49
CA LEU A 16 -34.05 -30.36 0.26
C LEU A 16 -33.24 -29.40 1.13
N LEU A 17 -32.36 -29.89 2.00
CA LEU A 17 -31.59 -29.09 2.97
C LEU A 17 -30.09 -28.96 2.65
N LEU A 18 -29.63 -29.41 1.48
CA LEU A 18 -28.22 -29.32 1.05
C LEU A 18 -27.95 -28.32 -0.09
N ILE A 19 -28.94 -27.49 -0.45
CA ILE A 19 -28.69 -26.30 -1.28
C ILE A 19 -28.48 -25.12 -0.34
N VAL A 20 -27.43 -25.20 0.47
CA VAL A 20 -26.83 -23.97 1.00
C VAL A 20 -26.11 -23.40 -0.21
N PRO A 21 -26.48 -22.22 -0.75
CA PRO A 21 -25.62 -21.55 -1.68
C PRO A 21 -24.31 -21.36 -0.93
N ASP A 22 -23.24 -22.00 -1.39
CA ASP A 22 -21.90 -21.60 -0.99
C ASP A 22 -21.88 -20.09 -1.16
N PRO A 23 -21.60 -19.30 -0.10
CA PRO A 23 -21.24 -17.93 -0.34
C PRO A 23 -19.99 -18.06 -1.20
N ALA A 24 -20.16 -17.89 -2.51
CA ALA A 24 -19.06 -17.75 -3.43
C ALA A 24 -18.26 -16.62 -2.82
N VAL A 25 -17.17 -16.99 -2.14
CA VAL A 25 -16.18 -16.05 -1.71
C VAL A 25 -15.76 -15.45 -3.02
N ALA A 26 -16.22 -14.23 -3.30
CA ALA A 26 -15.62 -13.39 -4.29
C ALA A 26 -14.18 -13.26 -3.79
N GLN A 27 -13.31 -14.20 -4.19
CA GLN A 27 -11.89 -13.98 -4.19
C GLN A 27 -11.81 -12.67 -4.94
N ALA A 28 -11.52 -11.59 -4.22
CA ALA A 28 -11.19 -10.32 -4.80
C ALA A 28 -10.04 -10.66 -5.74
N ARG A 29 -10.36 -10.85 -7.03
CA ARG A 29 -9.39 -11.19 -8.06
C ARG A 29 -8.36 -10.11 -7.88
N GLN A 30 -7.13 -10.49 -7.57
CA GLN A 30 -6.07 -9.52 -7.49
C GLN A 30 -5.97 -8.94 -8.91
N VAL A 31 -6.54 -7.76 -9.09
CA VAL A 31 -6.66 -7.13 -10.40
C VAL A 31 -5.30 -6.51 -10.63
N ASP A 32 -4.46 -7.21 -11.37
CA ASP A 32 -3.22 -6.63 -11.83
C ASP A 32 -3.52 -5.45 -12.75
N VAL A 33 -2.75 -4.38 -12.59
CA VAL A 33 -2.82 -3.17 -13.41
C VAL A 33 -1.61 -3.13 -14.32
N LEU A 34 -1.82 -2.71 -15.56
CA LEU A 34 -0.75 -2.23 -16.43
C LEU A 34 -0.82 -0.71 -16.48
N VAL A 35 0.32 -0.04 -16.40
CA VAL A 35 0.42 1.41 -16.59
C VAL A 35 1.20 1.66 -17.87
N THR A 36 0.68 2.53 -18.73
CA THR A 36 1.31 2.94 -19.98
C THR A 36 1.10 4.44 -20.21
N VAL A 37 1.78 4.98 -21.23
CA VAL A 37 1.68 6.38 -21.63
C VAL A 37 1.11 6.43 -23.04
N VAL A 38 0.05 7.22 -23.23
CA VAL A 38 -0.59 7.42 -24.53
C VAL A 38 -0.77 8.90 -24.77
N LYS A 39 -0.01 9.44 -25.73
CA LYS A 39 0.08 10.89 -26.00
C LYS A 39 0.46 11.63 -24.71
N ASP A 40 -0.37 12.58 -24.28
CA ASP A 40 -0.20 13.40 -23.09
C ASP A 40 -1.00 12.84 -21.89
N ASN A 41 -1.22 11.53 -21.82
CA ASN A 41 -1.90 10.89 -20.69
C ASN A 41 -1.07 9.74 -20.12
N VAL A 42 -1.11 9.58 -18.80
CA VAL A 42 -0.82 8.29 -18.18
C VAL A 42 -2.11 7.48 -18.11
N VAL A 43 -2.04 6.21 -18.50
CA VAL A 43 -3.20 5.33 -18.61
C VAL A 43 -2.98 4.10 -17.75
N ALA A 44 -3.90 3.86 -16.82
CA ALA A 44 -4.01 2.61 -16.09
C ALA A 44 -5.00 1.69 -16.80
N LEU A 45 -4.58 0.45 -17.02
CA LEU A 45 -5.36 -0.65 -17.58
C LEU A 45 -5.53 -1.71 -16.49
N PRO A 46 -6.53 -1.57 -15.61
CA PRO A 46 -6.84 -2.62 -14.65
C PRO A 46 -7.37 -3.87 -15.38
N GLY A 47 -7.03 -5.06 -14.89
CA GLY A 47 -7.53 -6.33 -15.41
C GLY A 47 -9.06 -6.51 -15.41
N GLY A 48 -9.82 -5.56 -14.84
CA GLY A 48 -11.26 -5.44 -14.99
C GLY A 48 -11.69 -3.97 -15.11
N GLY A 49 -12.72 -3.70 -15.91
CA GLY A 49 -13.23 -2.35 -16.16
C GLY A 49 -12.61 -1.69 -17.40
N SER A 50 -12.81 -0.38 -17.51
CA SER A 50 -12.28 0.44 -18.61
C SER A 50 -10.87 0.97 -18.28
N PRO A 51 -10.10 1.39 -19.29
CA PRO A 51 -8.91 2.21 -19.08
C PRO A 51 -9.23 3.47 -18.27
N VAL A 52 -8.34 3.87 -17.38
CA VAL A 52 -8.44 5.12 -16.61
C VAL A 52 -7.26 6.01 -16.97
N GLU A 53 -7.57 7.15 -17.57
CA GLU A 53 -6.59 8.11 -18.07
C GLU A 53 -6.47 9.28 -17.08
N GLU A 54 -5.25 9.77 -16.91
CA GLU A 54 -4.95 11.04 -16.24
C GLU A 54 -4.10 11.89 -17.19
N ALA A 55 -4.61 13.08 -17.52
CA ALA A 55 -3.98 13.98 -18.46
C ALA A 55 -2.81 14.71 -17.83
N LEU A 56 -1.72 14.82 -18.58
CA LEU A 56 -0.56 15.62 -18.24
C LEU A 56 -0.87 17.11 -18.47
N GLY A 57 -0.35 17.95 -17.59
CA GLY A 57 -0.36 19.39 -17.75
C GLY A 57 0.60 19.85 -18.86
N VAL A 58 0.48 21.13 -19.22
CA VAL A 58 1.35 21.73 -20.26
C VAL A 58 2.82 21.62 -19.84
N ASN A 59 3.64 21.06 -20.75
CA ASN A 59 5.07 20.78 -20.54
C ASN A 59 5.37 19.85 -19.35
N GLU A 60 4.37 19.14 -18.83
CA GLU A 60 4.59 18.06 -17.87
C GLU A 60 5.12 16.83 -18.61
N THR A 61 6.18 16.22 -18.08
CA THR A 61 6.80 15.04 -18.68
C THR A 61 6.76 13.88 -17.70
N ILE A 62 6.61 12.66 -18.23
CA ILE A 62 6.65 11.44 -17.42
C ILE A 62 8.10 11.03 -17.25
N LEU A 63 8.49 10.84 -15.99
CA LEU A 63 9.84 10.43 -15.59
C LEU A 63 9.89 8.94 -15.24
N ALA A 64 8.81 8.40 -14.69
CA ALA A 64 8.65 6.97 -14.42
C ALA A 64 7.17 6.57 -14.50
N ALA A 65 6.90 5.34 -14.92
CA ALA A 65 5.56 4.76 -14.93
C ALA A 65 5.66 3.26 -14.72
N GLU A 66 5.02 2.76 -13.66
CA GLU A 66 5.18 1.39 -13.18
C GLU A 66 3.88 0.88 -12.57
N ALA A 67 3.75 -0.44 -12.45
CA ALA A 67 2.63 -1.06 -11.77
C ALA A 67 3.07 -2.33 -11.03
N LYS A 68 2.37 -2.64 -9.94
CA LYS A 68 2.57 -3.88 -9.18
C LYS A 68 1.26 -4.28 -8.53
N GLY A 69 0.74 -5.45 -8.90
CA GLY A 69 -0.58 -5.87 -8.45
C GLY A 69 -1.65 -4.82 -8.78
N PRO A 70 -2.53 -4.46 -7.83
CA PRO A 70 -3.57 -3.45 -8.05
C PRO A 70 -3.10 -1.99 -7.95
N THR A 71 -1.81 -1.75 -7.68
CA THR A 71 -1.26 -0.40 -7.55
C THR A 71 -0.54 0.01 -8.83
N GLY A 72 -0.90 1.17 -9.37
CA GLY A 72 -0.12 1.87 -10.40
C GLY A 72 0.61 3.09 -9.83
N PHE A 73 1.76 3.42 -10.40
CA PHE A 73 2.55 4.58 -10.04
C PHE A 73 2.99 5.30 -11.31
N ALA A 74 2.92 6.63 -11.29
CA ALA A 74 3.67 7.45 -12.23
C ALA A 74 4.30 8.63 -11.53
N GLN A 75 5.53 8.93 -11.90
CA GLN A 75 6.24 10.14 -11.53
C GLN A 75 6.28 11.05 -12.74
N THR A 76 5.92 12.31 -12.55
CA THR A 76 6.08 13.35 -13.57
C THR A 76 7.08 14.40 -13.12
N SER A 77 7.38 15.36 -13.98
CA SER A 77 8.17 16.54 -13.62
C SER A 77 7.48 17.49 -12.63
N ARG A 78 6.23 17.22 -12.22
CA ARG A 78 5.42 18.12 -11.38
C ARG A 78 4.73 17.45 -10.20
N ARG A 79 4.39 16.17 -10.31
CA ARG A 79 3.58 15.45 -9.32
C ARG A 79 3.90 13.97 -9.29
N LEU A 80 3.46 13.34 -8.21
CA LEU A 80 3.38 11.90 -8.07
C LEU A 80 1.94 11.47 -8.27
N LEU A 81 1.74 10.39 -9.03
CA LEU A 81 0.44 9.82 -9.34
C LEU A 81 0.37 8.39 -8.82
N GLY A 82 -0.67 8.11 -8.03
CA GLY A 82 -0.96 6.80 -7.46
C GLY A 82 -2.30 6.33 -7.96
N PHE A 83 -2.32 5.19 -8.65
CA PHE A 83 -3.53 4.55 -9.13
C PHE A 83 -4.01 3.49 -8.14
N SER A 84 -5.29 3.54 -7.81
CA SER A 84 -5.99 2.47 -7.08
C SER A 84 -6.88 1.71 -8.04
N SER A 85 -6.61 0.42 -8.24
CA SER A 85 -7.50 -0.43 -9.02
C SER A 85 -8.84 -0.62 -8.33
N GLY A 86 -8.88 -0.72 -7.00
CA GLY A 86 -10.12 -0.90 -6.24
C GLY A 86 -11.05 0.30 -6.33
N LEU A 87 -10.49 1.51 -6.38
CA LEU A 87 -11.24 2.77 -6.51
C LEU A 87 -11.32 3.29 -7.95
N HIS A 88 -10.66 2.60 -8.88
CA HIS A 88 -10.66 2.89 -10.32
C HIS A 88 -10.31 4.35 -10.65
N ARG A 89 -9.28 4.90 -9.99
CA ARG A 89 -8.88 6.31 -10.16
C ARG A 89 -7.40 6.55 -9.90
N TRP A 90 -6.88 7.59 -10.56
CA TRP A 90 -5.63 8.24 -10.20
C TRP A 90 -5.87 9.24 -9.07
N THR A 91 -4.85 9.41 -8.23
CA THR A 91 -4.78 10.48 -7.23
C THR A 91 -3.36 11.01 -7.16
N GLU A 92 -3.23 12.29 -6.86
CA GLU A 92 -1.98 13.00 -7.00
C GLU A 92 -1.49 13.65 -5.71
N VAL A 93 -0.19 13.90 -5.67
CA VAL A 93 0.42 14.92 -4.81
C VAL A 93 1.39 15.76 -5.65
N GLN A 94 1.28 17.08 -5.54
CA GLN A 94 2.14 18.02 -6.25
C GLN A 94 3.51 18.08 -5.58
N LEU A 95 4.57 18.11 -6.39
CA LEU A 95 5.94 18.33 -5.95
C LEU A 95 6.21 19.84 -5.87
N GLY A 96 7.02 20.27 -4.91
CA GLY A 96 7.56 21.63 -4.89
C GLY A 96 8.46 21.92 -6.09
N SER A 97 8.69 23.19 -6.42
CA SER A 97 9.49 23.59 -7.59
C SER A 97 10.95 23.08 -7.55
N GLU A 98 11.53 23.05 -6.35
CA GLU A 98 12.88 22.52 -6.10
C GLU A 98 12.86 21.10 -5.50
N GLU A 99 11.69 20.47 -5.51
CA GLU A 99 11.52 19.12 -4.97
C GLU A 99 11.74 18.10 -6.09
N HIS A 100 12.66 17.16 -5.86
CA HIS A 100 12.95 16.09 -6.80
C HIS A 100 12.90 14.74 -6.09
N VAL A 101 12.43 13.73 -6.81
CA VAL A 101 12.43 12.35 -6.33
C VAL A 101 13.85 11.80 -6.37
N ASP A 102 14.31 11.25 -5.24
CA ASP A 102 15.58 10.56 -5.14
C ASP A 102 15.42 9.07 -5.38
N ARG A 103 14.41 8.47 -4.73
CA ARG A 103 14.14 7.03 -4.72
C ARG A 103 12.66 6.77 -4.51
N HIS A 104 12.14 5.69 -5.08
CA HIS A 104 10.83 5.16 -4.73
C HIS A 104 10.86 3.64 -4.61
N GLN A 105 9.86 3.09 -3.92
CA GLN A 105 9.61 1.67 -3.86
C GLN A 105 8.11 1.41 -4.03
N LEU A 106 7.79 0.46 -4.91
CA LEU A 106 6.44 0.04 -5.25
C LEU A 106 6.17 -1.38 -4.73
N LEU A 107 5.11 -1.53 -3.93
CA LEU A 107 4.54 -2.79 -3.46
C LEU A 107 3.10 -2.93 -3.97
N PRO A 108 2.50 -4.13 -3.93
CA PRO A 108 1.14 -4.35 -4.44
C PRO A 108 0.05 -3.44 -3.85
N ARG A 109 0.24 -2.91 -2.64
CA ARG A 109 -0.75 -2.06 -1.95
C ARG A 109 -0.21 -0.72 -1.47
N LEU A 110 1.07 -0.47 -1.69
CA LEU A 110 1.79 0.67 -1.10
C LEU A 110 2.83 1.22 -2.06
N ILE A 111 3.03 2.53 -2.00
CA ILE A 111 4.17 3.22 -2.63
C ILE A 111 4.83 4.04 -1.53
N ILE A 112 6.15 4.09 -1.53
CA ILE A 112 6.90 5.10 -0.76
C ILE A 112 7.83 5.82 -1.73
N VAL A 113 7.82 7.14 -1.67
CA VAL A 113 8.65 8.00 -2.51
C VAL A 113 9.42 8.93 -1.59
N GLN A 114 10.75 8.85 -1.65
CA GLN A 114 11.65 9.81 -1.04
C GLN A 114 11.93 10.93 -2.04
N THR A 115 11.74 12.16 -1.60
CA THR A 115 12.29 13.34 -2.25
C THR A 115 13.40 13.94 -1.39
N ASN A 116 14.09 14.95 -1.93
CA ASN A 116 15.03 15.77 -1.17
C ASN A 116 14.37 16.60 -0.04
N ARG A 117 13.02 16.61 0.08
CA ARG A 117 12.29 17.43 1.07
C ARG A 117 11.29 16.64 1.91
N ARG A 118 10.81 15.50 1.43
CA ARG A 118 9.66 14.79 1.99
C ARG A 118 9.78 13.29 1.78
N VAL A 119 9.00 12.55 2.55
CA VAL A 119 8.65 11.16 2.27
C VAL A 119 7.15 11.11 2.01
N HIS A 120 6.79 10.67 0.82
CA HIS A 120 5.41 10.44 0.42
C HIS A 120 5.07 8.96 0.52
N GLY A 121 3.88 8.64 1.03
CA GLY A 121 3.37 7.27 1.10
C GLY A 121 2.01 7.20 0.42
N PHE A 122 1.83 6.28 -0.52
CA PHE A 122 0.54 6.00 -1.13
C PHE A 122 -0.05 4.72 -0.56
N GLN A 123 -1.35 4.73 -0.25
CA GLN A 123 -2.10 3.55 0.15
C GLN A 123 -3.17 3.22 -0.89
N GLU A 124 -3.00 2.08 -1.58
CA GLU A 124 -3.87 1.66 -2.69
C GLU A 124 -5.32 1.52 -2.26
N SER A 125 -5.58 0.88 -1.11
CA SER A 125 -6.94 0.59 -0.63
C SER A 125 -7.77 1.84 -0.33
N ARG A 126 -7.11 2.99 -0.16
CA ARG A 126 -7.76 4.29 0.07
C ARG A 126 -7.58 5.26 -1.10
N GLY A 127 -6.71 4.92 -2.06
CA GLY A 127 -6.27 5.83 -3.11
C GLY A 127 -5.86 7.18 -2.54
N HIS A 128 -4.96 7.17 -1.54
CA HIS A 128 -4.60 8.38 -0.81
C HIS A 128 -3.10 8.49 -0.59
N TRP A 129 -2.59 9.72 -0.70
CA TRP A 129 -1.21 10.10 -0.43
C TRP A 129 -1.06 10.72 0.96
N PHE A 130 -0.09 10.24 1.72
CA PHE A 130 0.40 10.83 2.97
C PHE A 130 1.76 11.44 2.71
N SER A 131 2.12 12.51 3.43
CA SER A 131 3.39 13.20 3.21
C SER A 131 3.98 13.70 4.52
N GLU A 132 5.17 13.24 4.86
CA GLU A 132 5.96 13.73 5.99
C GLU A 132 7.10 14.61 5.47
N ALA A 133 7.25 15.81 6.02
CA ALA A 133 8.37 16.70 5.68
C ALA A 133 9.64 16.22 6.39
N LEU A 134 10.77 16.20 5.67
CA LEU A 134 12.08 15.95 6.25
C LEU A 134 12.61 17.24 6.91
N GLY A 135 13.27 17.09 8.06
CA GLY A 135 14.01 18.19 8.69
C GLY A 135 15.15 18.71 7.79
N PRO A 136 15.66 19.94 8.02
CA PRO A 136 16.70 20.55 7.17
C PRO A 136 17.98 19.73 7.01
N ASN A 137 18.31 18.89 8.00
CA ASN A 137 19.48 18.00 7.99
C ASN A 137 19.08 16.52 8.07
N GLU A 138 17.78 16.23 7.98
CA GLU A 138 17.26 14.88 8.05
C GLU A 138 17.48 14.21 6.69
N THR A 139 18.19 13.08 6.67
CA THR A 139 18.41 12.31 5.44
C THR A 139 17.84 10.91 5.57
N VAL A 140 17.15 10.44 4.53
CA VAL A 140 16.68 9.05 4.47
C VAL A 140 17.88 8.16 4.14
N LYS A 141 18.21 7.25 5.06
CA LYS A 141 19.28 6.27 4.88
C LYS A 141 18.78 5.08 4.06
N GLU A 142 17.65 4.51 4.48
CA GLU A 142 17.15 3.26 3.94
C GLU A 142 15.64 3.34 3.68
N LEU A 143 15.20 2.77 2.57
CA LEU A 143 13.80 2.46 2.29
C LEU A 143 13.66 0.94 2.33
N HIS A 144 12.76 0.44 3.16
CA HIS A 144 12.48 -0.98 3.32
C HIS A 144 11.01 -1.27 3.06
N GLY A 145 10.73 -2.38 2.40
CA GLY A 145 9.35 -2.74 2.12
C GLY A 145 9.17 -4.19 1.78
N ASP A 146 8.18 -4.80 2.42
CA ASP A 146 7.64 -6.09 2.02
C ASP A 146 6.18 -6.21 2.44
N GLY A 147 5.43 -6.96 1.63
CA GLY A 147 4.01 -7.22 1.84
C GLY A 147 3.22 -5.93 2.05
N HIS A 148 2.86 -5.68 3.30
CA HIS A 148 1.90 -4.69 3.74
C HIS A 148 2.51 -3.54 4.55
N ILE A 149 3.85 -3.45 4.61
CA ILE A 149 4.56 -2.37 5.32
C ILE A 149 5.65 -1.79 4.42
N LEU A 150 5.72 -0.45 4.35
CA LEU A 150 6.88 0.30 3.86
C LEU A 150 7.43 1.17 4.98
N ILE A 151 8.75 1.31 5.04
CA ILE A 151 9.47 2.02 6.08
C ILE A 151 10.54 2.89 5.43
N ALA A 152 10.60 4.17 5.82
CA ALA A 152 11.77 5.01 5.60
C ALA A 152 12.50 5.20 6.92
N ILE A 153 13.78 4.84 6.94
CA ILE A 153 14.69 5.11 8.05
C ILE A 153 15.47 6.37 7.73
N THR A 154 15.38 7.35 8.63
CA THR A 154 16.12 8.60 8.53
C THR A 154 17.18 8.70 9.62
N THR A 155 18.01 9.73 9.54
CA THR A 155 18.93 10.11 10.62
C THR A 155 18.24 10.48 11.93
N GLU A 156 16.93 10.75 11.92
CA GLU A 156 16.21 11.27 13.09
C GLU A 156 15.05 10.39 13.56
N ARG A 157 14.52 9.52 12.69
CA ARG A 157 13.33 8.71 12.96
C ARG A 157 13.14 7.55 12.00
N ALA A 158 12.26 6.62 12.35
CA ALA A 158 11.61 5.74 11.39
C ALA A 158 10.19 6.24 11.09
N LEU A 159 9.85 6.20 9.81
CA LEU A 159 8.52 6.48 9.26
C LEU A 159 7.99 5.19 8.65
N ALA A 160 6.83 4.72 9.05
CA ALA A 160 6.21 3.53 8.46
C ALA A 160 4.81 3.83 7.94
N ILE A 161 4.43 3.20 6.84
CA ILE A 161 3.06 3.17 6.32
C ILE A 161 2.61 1.72 6.18
N SER A 162 1.32 1.47 6.40
CA SER A 162 0.71 0.15 6.28
C SER A 162 -0.40 0.13 5.24
N ALA A 163 -0.58 -1.01 4.59
CA ALA A 163 -1.66 -1.23 3.62
C ALA A 163 -3.07 -1.18 4.25
N PHE A 164 -3.18 -1.35 5.57
CA PHE A 164 -4.46 -1.49 6.29
C PHE A 164 -4.79 -0.26 7.13
N THR A 165 -3.79 0.36 7.74
CA THR A 165 -3.95 1.53 8.62
C THR A 165 -3.46 2.79 7.93
N GLY A 166 -4.13 3.92 8.13
CA GLY A 166 -3.81 5.17 7.42
C GLY A 166 -2.75 6.02 8.12
N GLY A 167 -2.01 6.80 7.33
CA GLY A 167 -1.01 7.75 7.82
C GLY A 167 0.39 7.15 7.97
N PHE A 168 1.34 8.03 8.29
CA PHE A 168 2.67 7.62 8.73
C PHE A 168 2.67 7.37 10.24
N PHE A 169 3.25 6.25 10.63
CA PHE A 169 3.61 5.95 12.00
C PHE A 169 5.07 6.31 12.22
N THR A 170 5.29 7.29 13.10
CA THR A 170 6.60 7.88 13.32
C THR A 170 7.11 7.52 14.71
N VAL A 171 8.38 7.12 14.78
CA VAL A 171 9.12 7.01 16.04
C VAL A 171 10.47 7.71 15.89
N ARG A 172 10.76 8.64 16.80
CA ARG A 172 12.02 9.41 16.80
C ARG A 172 13.12 8.67 17.53
N TRP A 173 14.33 8.79 17.02
CA TRP A 173 15.54 8.32 17.68
C TRP A 173 15.88 9.21 18.88
N SER A 174 16.40 8.57 19.91
CA SER A 174 16.99 9.23 21.08
C SER A 174 18.38 9.75 20.75
N ALA A 175 18.95 10.59 21.62
CA ALA A 175 20.34 11.02 21.45
C ALA A 175 21.29 9.81 21.43
N ASN A 176 22.15 9.74 20.41
CA ASN A 176 23.11 8.64 20.17
C ASN A 176 22.49 7.26 19.90
N GLU A 177 21.17 7.18 19.69
CA GLU A 177 20.51 5.95 19.24
C GLU A 177 20.85 5.71 17.76
N HIS A 178 21.37 4.53 17.44
CA HIS A 178 21.66 4.15 16.06
C HIS A 178 21.00 2.82 15.71
N LEU A 179 20.65 2.68 14.43
CA LEU A 179 20.06 1.46 13.88
C LEU A 179 21.10 0.33 13.90
N GLU A 180 20.72 -0.83 14.42
CA GLU A 180 21.54 -2.04 14.41
C GLU A 180 21.03 -3.05 13.38
N SER A 181 19.71 -3.29 13.32
CA SER A 181 19.12 -4.23 12.39
C SER A 181 17.64 -3.96 12.13
N ILE A 182 17.15 -4.43 10.98
CA ILE A 182 15.74 -4.43 10.62
C ILE A 182 15.38 -5.85 10.16
N ASP A 183 14.48 -6.49 10.89
CA ASP A 183 13.87 -7.74 10.46
C ASP A 183 12.45 -7.43 9.97
N HIS A 184 12.06 -7.96 8.82
CA HIS A 184 10.69 -7.83 8.33
C HIS A 184 10.06 -9.19 8.06
N THR A 185 8.73 -9.19 8.17
CA THR A 185 7.83 -10.12 7.50
C THR A 185 6.85 -9.30 6.65
N ARG A 186 5.96 -9.95 5.91
CA ARG A 186 4.92 -9.26 5.14
C ARG A 186 4.00 -8.37 5.99
N ASP A 187 3.86 -8.66 7.28
CA ASP A 187 2.85 -8.05 8.16
C ASP A 187 3.41 -7.41 9.44
N ALA A 188 4.71 -7.56 9.68
CA ALA A 188 5.35 -7.01 10.86
C ALA A 188 6.81 -6.65 10.56
N VAL A 189 7.29 -5.59 11.21
CA VAL A 189 8.69 -5.21 11.25
C VAL A 189 9.17 -5.16 12.70
N LEU A 190 10.41 -5.58 12.92
CA LEU A 190 11.17 -5.35 14.12
C LEU A 190 12.41 -4.53 13.78
N ILE A 191 12.51 -3.33 14.35
CA ILE A 191 13.71 -2.51 14.32
C ILE A 191 14.44 -2.72 15.63
N ARG A 192 15.73 -3.09 15.56
CA ARG A 192 16.63 -3.06 16.71
C ARG A 192 17.55 -1.86 16.58
N THR A 193 17.62 -1.08 17.65
CA THR A 193 18.56 0.03 17.80
C THR A 193 19.44 -0.25 19.00
N SER A 194 20.50 0.53 19.14
CA SER A 194 21.41 0.49 20.29
C SER A 194 20.75 0.79 21.64
N ALA A 195 19.50 1.26 21.65
CA ALA A 195 18.77 1.62 22.86
C ALA A 195 17.55 0.74 23.13
N ARG A 196 16.90 0.19 22.09
CA ARG A 196 15.61 -0.48 22.23
C ARG A 196 15.22 -1.30 21.01
N HIS A 197 14.18 -2.12 21.19
CA HIS A 197 13.54 -2.88 20.13
C HIS A 197 12.14 -2.33 19.86
N LEU A 198 11.86 -2.00 18.61
CA LEU A 198 10.61 -1.38 18.17
C LEU A 198 9.93 -2.31 17.17
N SER A 199 8.67 -2.65 17.45
CA SER A 199 7.86 -3.47 16.56
C SER A 199 6.71 -2.66 15.97
N LEU A 200 6.35 -2.93 14.73
CA LEU A 200 5.13 -2.42 14.11
C LEU A 200 4.44 -3.54 13.36
N ARG A 201 3.12 -3.63 13.53
CA ARG A 201 2.27 -4.62 12.84
C ARG A 201 1.30 -3.90 11.91
N SER A 202 1.14 -4.44 10.72
CA SER A 202 0.38 -3.84 9.62
C SER A 202 -1.07 -3.52 10.02
N GLN A 203 -1.71 -4.34 10.84
CA GLN A 203 -3.14 -4.19 11.18
C GLN A 203 -3.43 -3.33 12.42
N ILE A 204 -2.46 -3.12 13.30
CA ILE A 204 -2.69 -2.43 14.58
C ILE A 204 -2.33 -0.95 14.48
N GLY A 205 -1.37 -0.61 13.62
CA GLY A 205 -0.84 0.74 13.51
C GLY A 205 0.01 1.12 14.72
N GLY A 206 1.02 1.95 14.48
CA GLY A 206 1.90 2.48 15.52
C GLY A 206 3.05 1.57 15.91
N TRP A 207 4.07 2.19 16.49
CA TRP A 207 5.25 1.52 17.02
C TRP A 207 5.00 1.07 18.46
N THR A 208 5.40 -0.16 18.77
CA THR A 208 5.38 -0.72 20.13
C THR A 208 6.80 -1.06 20.54
N GLU A 209 7.27 -0.45 21.62
CA GLU A 209 8.54 -0.81 22.24
C GLU A 209 8.41 -2.16 22.96
N MET A 210 9.32 -3.09 22.64
CA MET A 210 9.36 -4.40 23.25
C MET A 210 10.15 -4.32 24.56
N ARG A 211 9.61 -4.94 25.62
CA ARG A 211 10.25 -5.06 26.93
C ARG A 211 10.97 -6.39 27.06
#